data_AF-A0A496W344-F1
#
_entry.id   AF-A0A496W344-F1
#
_cell.length_a   1.000
_cell.length_b   1.000
_cell.length_c   1.000
_cell.angle_alpha   90.00
_cell.angle_beta   90.00
_cell.angle_gamma   90.00
#
_symmetry.space_group_name_H-M   'P 1'
#
loop_
_entity.id
_entity.type
_entity.pdbx_description
1 polymer ?
#
loop_
_entity_poly.entity_id
_entity_poly.type
_entity_poly.pdbx_seq_one_letter_code
_entity_poly.pdbx_strand_id
1 'polypeptide(L)'
;LGADILVVAAYTPPGATLPSFYMLDNKRRPLPWDGALSSLVAFQSRTALAPVVSVPIWNNPVDIVGELQIYFGYRLNEGLIVSSQDEVIEITLIE
;
A
#
# COMPACT_ATOMS: atom_id res chain seq x y z
N LEU A 1 16.20 -14.76 -3.80
CA LEU A 1 14.79 -14.67 -4.24
C LEU A 1 14.44 -13.19 -4.34
N GLY A 2 14.04 -12.75 -5.53
CA GLY A 2 13.56 -11.39 -5.76
C GLY A 2 12.07 -11.27 -5.43
N ALA A 3 11.60 -10.04 -5.25
CA ALA A 3 10.20 -9.76 -5.00
C ALA A 3 9.85 -8.31 -5.36
N ASP A 4 8.58 -8.09 -5.69
CA ASP A 4 7.98 -6.77 -5.76
C ASP A 4 7.34 -6.44 -4.41
N ILE A 5 7.75 -5.33 -3.79
CA ILE A 5 7.04 -4.76 -2.64
C ILE A 5 5.76 -4.09 -3.15
N LEU A 6 4.67 -4.36 -2.45
CA LEU A 6 3.33 -3.86 -2.73
C LEU A 6 2.88 -2.98 -1.56
N VAL A 7 2.21 -1.88 -1.88
CA VAL A 7 1.62 -0.96 -0.91
C VAL A 7 0.21 -0.67 -1.37
N VAL A 8 -0.75 -0.96 -0.50
CA VAL A 8 -2.17 -0.71 -0.71
C VAL A 8 -2.67 0.22 0.39
N ALA A 9 -3.57 1.12 0.04
CA ALA A 9 -4.23 1.99 0.98
C ALA A 9 -5.75 1.94 0.81
N ALA A 10 -6.46 1.93 1.93
CA ALA A 10 -7.88 2.21 1.97
C ALA A 10 -8.07 3.59 2.60
N TYR A 11 -8.82 4.46 1.92
CA TYR A 11 -9.12 5.81 2.40
C TYR A 11 -10.62 5.99 2.58
N THR A 12 -11.02 6.38 3.79
CA THR A 12 -12.40 6.72 4.14
C THR A 12 -12.50 8.21 4.45
N PRO A 13 -13.11 9.02 3.55
CA PRO A 13 -13.37 10.43 3.82
C PRO A 13 -14.34 10.62 5.00
N PRO A 14 -14.34 11.79 5.66
CA PRO A 14 -15.30 12.11 6.70
C PRO A 14 -16.75 11.93 6.23
N GLY A 15 -17.53 11.16 7.01
CA GLY A 15 -18.93 10.90 6.70
C GLY A 15 -19.18 9.81 5.64
N ALA A 16 -18.14 9.25 5.02
CA ALA A 16 -18.28 8.08 4.15
C ALA A 16 -18.44 6.80 4.97
N THR A 17 -19.21 5.84 4.45
CA THR A 17 -19.42 4.52 5.08
C THR A 17 -18.56 3.42 4.47
N LEU A 18 -17.95 3.67 3.31
CA LEU A 18 -17.11 2.71 2.60
C LEU A 18 -15.80 3.38 2.13
N PRO A 19 -14.67 2.67 2.19
CA PRO A 19 -13.39 3.18 1.73
C PRO A 19 -13.28 3.14 0.19
N SER A 20 -12.44 4.01 -0.35
CA SER A 20 -11.85 3.86 -1.68
C SER A 20 -10.47 3.22 -1.58
N PHE A 21 -10.16 2.28 -2.48
CA PHE A 21 -8.90 1.55 -2.46
C PHE A 21 -7.91 2.11 -3.48
N TYR A 22 -6.65 2.14 -3.08
CA TYR A 22 -5.53 2.63 -3.87
C TYR A 22 -4.33 1.71 -3.74
N MET A 23 -3.50 1.69 -4.77
CA MET A 23 -2.17 1.09 -4.77
C MET A 23 -1.12 2.16 -5.05
N LEU A 24 0.07 2.02 -4.46
CA LEU A 24 1.13 3.01 -4.63
C LEU A 24 2.15 2.53 -5.68
N ASP A 25 2.35 3.33 -6.72
CA ASP A 25 3.33 3.01 -7.77
C ASP A 25 4.78 3.30 -7.35
N ASN A 26 5.74 2.90 -8.20
CA ASN A 26 7.17 3.14 -7.96
C ASN A 26 7.61 4.61 -7.99
N LYS A 27 6.69 5.53 -8.29
CA LYS A 27 6.88 6.98 -8.20
C LYS A 27 6.18 7.57 -6.98
N ARG A 28 5.69 6.73 -6.04
CA ARG A 28 4.91 7.13 -4.86
C ARG A 28 3.60 7.82 -5.23
N ARG A 29 3.01 7.50 -6.39
CA ARG A 29 1.72 8.05 -6.81
C ARG A 29 0.61 7.07 -6.47
N PRO A 30 -0.45 7.51 -5.77
CA PRO A 30 -1.61 6.66 -5.54
C PRO A 30 -2.37 6.46 -6.86
N LEU A 31 -2.64 5.20 -7.19
CA LEU A 31 -3.47 4.78 -8.32
C LEU A 31 -4.71 4.08 -7.77
N PRO A 32 -5.92 4.32 -8.30
CA PRO A 32 -7.11 3.57 -7.90
C PRO A 32 -6.88 2.07 -8.08
N TRP A 33 -7.34 1.28 -7.11
CA TRP A 33 -7.27 -0.17 -7.16
C TRP A 33 -8.68 -0.77 -7.23
N ASP A 34 -8.86 -1.74 -8.11
CA ASP A 34 -10.12 -2.44 -8.36
C ASP A 34 -10.35 -3.65 -7.44
N GLY A 35 -9.42 -3.90 -6.51
CA GLY A 35 -9.45 -5.06 -5.62
C GLY A 35 -8.88 -6.35 -6.23
N ALA A 36 -8.51 -6.36 -7.51
CA ALA A 36 -7.92 -7.53 -8.15
C ALA A 36 -6.42 -7.63 -7.81
N LEU A 37 -5.99 -8.75 -7.24
CA LEU A 37 -4.57 -8.96 -6.92
C LEU A 37 -3.66 -8.90 -8.16
N SER A 38 -4.19 -9.27 -9.33
CA SER A 38 -3.47 -9.23 -10.61
C SER A 38 -3.22 -7.80 -11.12
N SER A 39 -3.99 -6.81 -10.67
CA SER A 39 -3.84 -5.40 -11.08
C SER A 39 -2.82 -4.65 -10.21
N LEU A 40 -2.35 -5.25 -9.11
CA LEU A 40 -1.41 -4.64 -8.19
C LEU A 40 -0.08 -4.31 -8.88
N VAL A 41 0.30 -3.04 -8.77
CA VAL A 41 1.58 -2.52 -9.26
C VAL A 41 2.66 -2.64 -8.20
N ALA A 42 3.90 -2.83 -8.66
CA ALA A 42 5.05 -2.83 -7.77
C ALA A 42 5.34 -1.40 -7.28
N PHE A 43 5.38 -1.22 -5.97
CA PHE A 43 5.95 -0.03 -5.34
C PHE A 43 7.48 -0.05 -5.47
N GLN A 44 8.10 -1.20 -5.20
CA GLN A 44 9.55 -1.37 -5.33
C GLN A 44 9.90 -2.79 -5.73
N SER A 45 10.57 -2.99 -6.85
CA SER A 45 11.14 -4.29 -7.20
C SER A 45 12.52 -4.48 -6.56
N ARG A 46 12.77 -5.68 -6.03
CA ARG A 46 14.03 -6.06 -5.41
C ARG A 46 14.54 -7.37 -5.99
N THR A 47 15.84 -7.41 -6.28
CA THR A 47 16.52 -8.63 -6.74
C THR A 47 16.79 -9.61 -5.60
N ALA A 48 16.83 -9.12 -4.35
CA ALA A 48 16.94 -9.92 -3.15
C ALA A 48 16.12 -9.31 -1.99
N LEU A 49 15.32 -10.14 -1.32
CA LEU A 49 14.65 -9.80 -0.07
C LEU A 49 15.63 -9.88 1.12
N ALA A 50 15.61 -8.85 1.96
CA ALA A 50 16.28 -8.84 3.25
C ALA A 50 15.24 -9.11 4.36
N PRO A 51 15.65 -9.56 5.56
CA PRO A 51 14.72 -9.78 6.68
C PRO A 51 13.92 -8.53 7.07
N VAL A 52 14.49 -7.33 6.85
CA VAL A 52 13.83 -6.05 7.07
C VAL A 52 13.98 -5.21 5.81
N VAL A 53 12.87 -4.61 5.36
CA VAL A 53 12.82 -3.73 4.20
C VAL A 53 12.20 -2.40 4.61
N SER A 54 12.94 -1.31 4.42
CA SER A 54 12.40 0.03 4.57
C SER A 54 11.51 0.38 3.38
N VAL A 55 10.28 0.83 3.63
CA VAL A 55 9.30 1.22 2.61
C VAL A 55 8.92 2.69 2.82
N PRO A 56 9.69 3.65 2.26
CA PRO A 56 9.46 5.09 2.46
C PRO A 56 8.31 5.59 1.56
N ILE A 57 7.08 5.30 1.97
CA ILE A 57 5.87 5.58 1.17
C ILE A 57 5.49 7.06 1.11
N TRP A 58 6.00 7.87 2.04
CA TRP A 58 5.58 9.26 2.19
C TRP A 58 6.67 10.14 2.81
N ASN A 59 6.77 11.39 2.37
CA ASN A 59 7.76 12.36 2.86
C ASN A 59 7.27 13.83 2.86
N ASN A 60 5.97 14.07 2.69
CA ASN A 60 5.37 15.41 2.63
C ASN A 60 4.29 15.59 3.74
N PRO A 61 3.57 16.71 3.83
CA PRO A 61 2.35 16.79 4.64
C PRO A 61 1.18 16.10 3.93
N VAL A 62 0.48 15.18 4.60
CA VAL A 62 -0.74 14.56 4.07
C VAL A 62 -1.89 15.56 4.23
N ASP A 63 -2.22 16.29 3.16
CA ASP A 63 -3.27 17.34 3.17
C ASP A 63 -4.65 16.74 2.83
N ILE A 64 -5.06 15.74 3.59
CA ILE A 64 -6.41 15.12 3.53
C ILE A 64 -6.88 14.81 4.94
N VAL A 65 -8.19 14.91 5.17
CA VAL A 65 -8.85 14.53 6.44
C VAL A 65 -9.53 13.18 6.25
N GLY A 66 -9.58 12.35 7.30
CA GLY A 66 -10.27 11.06 7.29
C GLY A 66 -9.41 9.91 7.82
N GLU A 67 -9.84 8.69 7.52
CA GLU A 67 -9.13 7.47 7.94
C GLU A 67 -8.33 6.91 6.77
N LEU A 68 -7.05 6.63 7.02
CA LEU A 68 -6.14 6.01 6.08
C LEU A 68 -5.61 4.71 6.68
N GLN A 69 -5.92 3.59 6.03
CA GLN A 69 -5.41 2.26 6.38
C GLN A 69 -4.39 1.84 5.33
N ILE A 70 -3.21 1.43 5.77
CA ILE A 70 -2.09 1.09 4.89
C ILE A 70 -1.71 -0.37 5.11
N TYR A 71 -1.65 -1.11 4.00
CA TYR A 71 -1.31 -2.52 3.94
C TYR A 71 -0.03 -2.70 3.16
N PHE A 72 0.87 -3.52 3.71
CA PHE A 72 2.12 -3.88 3.05
C PHE A 72 2.08 -5.34 2.63
N GLY A 73 2.74 -5.62 1.52
CA GLY A 73 2.95 -6.98 1.06
C GLY A 73 4.11 -7.07 0.10
N TYR A 74 4.37 -8.29 -0.37
CA TYR A 74 5.29 -8.54 -1.46
C TYR A 74 4.80 -9.67 -2.35
N ARG A 75 5.09 -9.55 -3.64
CA ARG A 75 4.85 -10.57 -4.66
C ARG A 75 6.17 -11.22 -5.03
N LEU A 76 6.26 -12.53 -4.84
CA LEU A 76 7.40 -13.33 -5.30
C LEU A 76 7.33 -13.53 -6.82
N ASN A 77 8.46 -13.91 -7.42
CA ASN A 77 8.59 -14.10 -8.88
C ASN A 77 7.58 -15.08 -9.50
N GLU A 78 6.97 -15.97 -8.69
CA GLU A 78 5.98 -16.96 -9.11
C GLU A 78 4.52 -16.44 -8.98
N GLY A 79 4.35 -15.17 -8.62
CA GLY A 79 3.03 -14.54 -8.47
C GLY A 79 2.39 -14.72 -7.09
N LEU A 80 3.00 -15.50 -6.18
CA LEU A 80 2.56 -15.61 -4.80
C LEU A 80 2.67 -14.26 -4.08
N ILE A 81 1.56 -13.80 -3.50
CA ILE A 81 1.50 -12.58 -2.71
C ILE A 81 1.44 -12.95 -1.23
N VAL A 82 2.32 -12.33 -0.45
CA VAL A 82 2.32 -12.37 1.02
C VAL A 82 2.05 -10.95 1.51
N SER A 83 1.09 -10.79 2.41
CA SER A 83 0.63 -9.46 2.89
C SER A 83 0.30 -9.48 4.37
N SER A 84 0.47 -8.33 5.04
CA SER A 84 0.15 -8.14 6.46
C SER A 84 -1.34 -7.86 6.67
N GLN A 85 -2.23 -8.79 6.28
CA GLN A 85 -3.69 -8.55 6.35
C GLN A 85 -4.19 -8.29 7.77
N ASP A 86 -3.58 -8.94 8.76
CA ASP A 86 -3.97 -8.82 10.18
C ASP A 86 -3.22 -7.71 10.93
N GLU A 87 -2.20 -7.09 10.30
CA GLU A 87 -1.38 -6.02 10.88
C GLU A 87 -1.42 -4.80 9.94
N VAL A 88 -2.53 -4.06 10.02
CA VAL A 88 -2.75 -2.81 9.29
C VAL A 88 -2.16 -1.63 10.05
N ILE A 89 -1.54 -0.69 9.32
CA ILE A 89 -1.20 0.61 9.88
C ILE A 89 -2.40 1.53 9.64
N GLU A 90 -3.08 1.90 10.72
CA GLU A 90 -4.21 2.84 10.68
C GLU A 90 -3.75 4.23 11.12
N ILE A 91 -4.13 5.24 10.34
CA ILE A 91 -3.80 6.64 10.56
C ILE A 91 -5.09 7.45 10.47
N THR A 92 -5.44 8.14 11.55
CA THR A 92 -6.50 9.16 11.54
C THR A 92 -5.89 10.52 11.26
N LEU A 93 -6.34 11.17 10.19
CA LEU A 93 -5.89 12.50 9.78
C LEU A 93 -6.96 13.52 10.16
N ILE A 94 -6.57 14.49 10.97
CA ILE A 94 -7.42 15.55 11.52
C ILE A 94 -6.91 16.92 11.07
N GLU A 95 -7.79 17.93 11.08
CA GLU A 95 -7.45 19.34 10.80
C GLU A 95 -6.45 19.94 11.79
#